data_AF-A0A5V2X575-F1
#
_entry.id   AF-A0A5V2X575-F1
#
_cell.length_a   1.000
_cell.length_b   1.000
_cell.length_c   1.000
_cell.angle_alpha   90.00
_cell.angle_beta   90.00
_cell.angle_gamma   90.00
#
_symmetry.space_group_name_H-M   'P 1'
#
loop_
_entity.id
_entity.type
_entity.pdbx_description
1 polymer ?
#
loop_
_entity_poly.entity_id
_entity_poly.type
_entity_poly.pdbx_seq_one_letter_code
_entity_poly.pdbx_strand_id
1 'polypeptide(L)'
;MLNLNTLRQQQIPVMTEYRAQIPFHILAKPIGPACNLACRYCYYPQGETPVEKMNESTLEVFICRYIAAQPASAREINFVWQGGEPLLAGIGFYKKVIALQQRYAPDGVTISNSLQTNATLLNDAWCRLFRDNNFTIGISLEGSEDLQNYHRPGKRGESSYPAVLRGITLLQHYRVDFNVLIVVHDDMARHAAAIYDHVVSLGARYLQFQPLMNEGNALQQNYQLSADNWGRFMIDIWRQWRKRGDMGRVFVINIEQAWAQYFTHISATCVHSARCGTNLVMEPDGKLYACDHLINSQHYLGQLANNTLAPAVDTATRLPFGIKKSQRRECQRCSVKIVCQGGCPAHINSAGYNRLCSGYYSFFTEILAPLRAWPRNLNGLKAWRADVMGRFSG
;
A
#
# COMPACT_ATOMS: atom_id res chain seq x y z
N MET A 1 25.91 -30.81 11.58
CA MET A 1 25.91 -29.37 11.27
C MET A 1 26.13 -29.23 9.78
N LEU A 2 25.11 -28.83 9.01
CA LEU A 2 25.29 -28.60 7.57
C LEU A 2 26.14 -27.35 7.36
N ASN A 3 27.19 -27.48 6.55
CA ASN A 3 28.15 -26.43 6.24
C ASN A 3 27.46 -25.33 5.41
N LEU A 4 27.29 -24.14 6.01
CA LEU A 4 26.66 -22.96 5.39
C LEU A 4 27.31 -22.55 4.07
N ASN A 5 28.61 -22.81 3.89
CA ASN A 5 29.32 -22.51 2.64
C ASN A 5 28.94 -23.46 1.50
N THR A 6 28.59 -24.71 1.81
CA THR A 6 28.18 -25.71 0.80
C THR A 6 26.73 -25.48 0.36
N LEU A 7 25.87 -24.98 1.25
CA LEU A 7 24.51 -24.54 0.91
C LEU A 7 24.52 -23.25 0.05
N ARG A 8 25.51 -22.36 0.25
CA ARG A 8 25.73 -21.18 -0.60
C ARG A 8 26.21 -21.54 -2.02
N GLN A 9 26.93 -22.64 -2.21
CA GLN A 9 27.36 -23.11 -3.54
C GLN A 9 26.24 -23.77 -4.36
N GLN A 10 25.13 -24.17 -3.74
CA GLN A 10 23.90 -24.60 -4.43
C GLN A 10 22.95 -23.44 -4.76
N GLN A 11 23.43 -22.20 -4.71
CA GLN A 11 22.69 -21.06 -5.26
C GLN A 11 22.58 -21.25 -6.78
N ILE A 12 21.34 -21.31 -7.27
CA ILE A 12 21.02 -21.02 -8.67
C ILE A 12 21.85 -19.79 -9.04
N PRO A 13 22.68 -19.82 -10.08
CA PRO A 13 23.68 -18.79 -10.32
C PRO A 13 23.00 -17.43 -10.38
N VAL A 14 23.21 -16.60 -9.35
CA VAL A 14 22.79 -15.18 -9.28
C VAL A 14 23.62 -14.32 -10.25
N MET A 15 24.27 -14.94 -11.24
CA MET A 15 25.24 -14.34 -12.15
C MET A 15 24.59 -13.60 -13.33
N THR A 16 23.27 -13.69 -13.50
CA THR A 16 22.56 -13.07 -14.65
C THR A 16 21.51 -12.03 -14.26
N GLU A 17 21.28 -11.78 -12.97
CA GLU A 17 20.32 -10.75 -12.54
C GLU A 17 21.04 -9.41 -12.35
N TYR A 18 20.80 -8.48 -13.28
CA TYR A 18 21.29 -7.11 -13.16
C TYR A 18 20.59 -6.41 -11.98
N ARG A 19 21.35 -5.59 -11.24
CA ARG A 19 20.78 -4.74 -10.19
C ARG A 19 20.09 -3.53 -10.80
N ALA A 20 18.92 -3.19 -10.26
CA ALA A 20 18.23 -1.96 -10.59
C ALA A 20 19.04 -0.75 -10.07
N GLN A 21 18.98 0.36 -10.81
CA GLN A 21 19.65 1.62 -10.44
C GLN A 21 18.94 2.34 -9.30
N ILE A 22 17.66 2.06 -9.11
CA ILE A 22 16.81 2.69 -8.09
C ILE A 22 16.08 1.63 -7.27
N PRO A 23 15.76 1.93 -5.99
CA PRO A 23 14.88 1.06 -5.21
C PRO A 23 13.52 0.93 -5.88
N PHE A 24 13.00 -0.28 -5.91
CA PHE A 24 11.67 -0.58 -6.41
C PHE A 24 11.03 -1.65 -5.54
N HIS A 25 9.71 -1.75 -5.60
CA HIS A 25 9.02 -2.87 -4.99
C HIS A 25 8.09 -3.58 -5.96
N ILE A 26 7.86 -4.85 -5.65
CA ILE A 26 6.88 -5.69 -6.30
C ILE A 26 5.81 -6.07 -5.27
N LEU A 27 4.57 -5.69 -5.56
CA LEU A 27 3.39 -6.21 -4.89
C LEU A 27 3.06 -7.57 -5.51
N ALA A 28 3.26 -8.63 -4.74
CA ALA A 28 3.01 -9.99 -5.19
C ALA A 28 1.60 -10.43 -4.80
N LYS A 29 0.89 -11.04 -5.75
CA LYS A 29 -0.45 -11.60 -5.56
C LYS A 29 -0.35 -13.11 -5.63
N PRO A 30 -0.31 -13.84 -4.50
CA PRO A 30 -0.02 -15.26 -4.50
C PRO A 30 -1.20 -16.12 -4.99
N ILE A 31 -2.43 -15.59 -4.97
CA ILE A 31 -3.64 -16.33 -5.36
C ILE A 31 -4.56 -15.54 -6.29
N GLY A 32 -3.99 -14.49 -6.92
CA GLY A 32 -4.69 -13.70 -7.92
C GLY A 32 -5.92 -13.02 -7.29
N PRO A 33 -7.06 -12.92 -7.99
CA PRO A 33 -8.24 -12.26 -7.48
C PRO A 33 -9.01 -13.07 -6.44
N ALA A 34 -8.66 -14.34 -6.19
CA ALA A 34 -9.45 -15.20 -5.32
C ALA A 34 -9.58 -14.63 -3.89
N CYS A 35 -10.81 -14.38 -3.46
CA CYS A 35 -11.14 -13.81 -2.15
C CYS A 35 -12.30 -14.58 -1.51
N ASN A 36 -12.41 -14.57 -0.18
CA ASN A 36 -13.55 -15.13 0.54
C ASN A 36 -14.67 -14.11 0.79
N LEU A 37 -14.45 -12.83 0.48
CA LEU A 37 -15.46 -11.77 0.51
C LEU A 37 -15.93 -11.41 -0.90
N ALA A 38 -17.06 -10.72 -0.98
CA ALA A 38 -17.66 -10.18 -2.20
C ALA A 38 -17.84 -8.65 -2.09
N CYS A 39 -16.74 -7.93 -1.85
CA CYS A 39 -16.79 -6.48 -1.64
C CYS A 39 -17.41 -5.78 -2.86
N ARG A 40 -18.39 -4.91 -2.59
CA ARG A 40 -19.21 -4.27 -3.63
C ARG A 40 -18.42 -3.27 -4.48
N TYR A 41 -17.36 -2.68 -3.92
CA TYR A 41 -16.48 -1.74 -4.62
C TYR A 41 -15.16 -2.38 -5.06
N CYS A 42 -14.96 -3.70 -4.92
CA CYS A 42 -13.67 -4.33 -5.17
C CYS A 42 -13.16 -3.98 -6.58
N TYR A 43 -11.99 -3.34 -6.65
CA TYR A 43 -11.40 -2.99 -7.94
C TYR A 43 -10.76 -4.19 -8.61
N TYR A 44 -10.30 -5.19 -7.83
CA TYR A 44 -9.60 -6.34 -8.38
C TYR A 44 -10.60 -7.33 -8.97
N PRO A 45 -10.61 -7.55 -10.30
CA PRO A 45 -11.70 -8.25 -10.98
C PRO A 45 -11.88 -9.68 -10.46
N GLN A 46 -13.09 -10.00 -10.00
CA GLN A 46 -13.50 -11.36 -9.67
C GLN A 46 -13.98 -12.04 -10.97
N GLY A 47 -13.04 -12.51 -11.79
CA GLY A 47 -13.37 -13.27 -13.01
C GLY A 47 -13.86 -14.68 -12.71
N GLU A 48 -14.54 -15.31 -13.67
CA GLU A 48 -14.95 -16.72 -13.62
C GLU A 48 -13.76 -17.68 -13.79
N THR A 49 -12.66 -17.21 -14.36
CA THR A 49 -11.45 -18.03 -14.57
C THR A 49 -10.70 -18.21 -13.25
N PRO A 50 -10.55 -19.45 -12.75
CA PRO A 50 -9.71 -19.71 -11.60
C PRO A 50 -8.27 -19.29 -11.91
N VAL A 51 -7.74 -18.34 -11.17
CA VAL A 51 -6.30 -18.07 -11.21
C VAL A 51 -5.65 -19.08 -10.29
N GLU A 52 -4.75 -19.89 -10.85
CA GLU A 52 -3.99 -20.85 -10.06
C GLU A 52 -3.14 -20.13 -9.03
N LYS A 53 -3.05 -20.71 -7.84
CA LYS A 53 -2.13 -20.27 -6.80
C LYS A 53 -0.70 -20.31 -7.36
N MET A 54 0.10 -19.31 -7.01
CA MET A 54 1.52 -19.25 -7.32
C MET A 54 2.21 -20.56 -6.88
N ASN A 55 2.77 -21.27 -7.85
CA ASN A 55 3.46 -22.53 -7.60
C ASN A 55 4.86 -22.30 -6.98
N GLU A 56 5.47 -23.37 -6.47
CA GLU A 56 6.75 -23.27 -5.74
C GLU A 56 7.90 -22.79 -6.63
N SER A 57 7.94 -23.19 -7.91
CA SER A 57 9.02 -22.79 -8.81
C SER A 57 8.96 -21.29 -9.11
N THR A 58 7.78 -20.74 -9.40
CA THR A 58 7.57 -19.30 -9.57
C THR A 58 7.91 -18.54 -8.29
N LEU A 59 7.53 -19.06 -7.11
CA LEU A 59 7.82 -18.44 -5.82
C LEU A 59 9.33 -18.33 -5.55
N GLU A 60 10.07 -19.43 -5.74
CA GLU A 60 11.53 -19.44 -5.52
C GLU A 60 12.26 -18.54 -6.50
N VAL A 61 11.88 -18.58 -7.78
CA VAL A 61 12.40 -17.67 -8.81
C VAL A 61 12.11 -16.22 -8.44
N PHE A 62 10.90 -15.90 -7.98
CA PHE A 62 10.53 -14.54 -7.58
C PHE A 62 11.37 -14.06 -6.40
N ILE A 63 11.45 -14.82 -5.31
CA ILE A 63 12.17 -14.41 -4.09
C ILE A 63 13.66 -14.20 -4.38
N CYS A 64 14.30 -15.17 -5.03
CA CYS A 64 15.72 -15.10 -5.36
C CYS A 64 16.01 -13.87 -6.22
N ARG A 65 15.24 -13.66 -7.28
CA ARG A 65 15.52 -12.60 -8.27
C ARG A 65 15.13 -11.24 -7.79
N TYR A 66 14.04 -11.11 -7.03
CA TYR A 66 13.66 -9.84 -6.43
C TYR A 66 14.74 -9.36 -5.46
N ILE A 67 15.30 -10.24 -4.62
CA ILE A 67 16.43 -9.89 -3.75
C ILE A 67 17.66 -9.50 -4.57
N ALA A 68 18.02 -10.30 -5.58
CA ALA A 68 19.20 -10.06 -6.40
C ALA A 68 19.13 -8.74 -7.19
N ALA A 69 17.94 -8.38 -7.68
CA ALA A 69 17.71 -7.20 -8.50
C ALA A 69 17.70 -5.89 -7.70
N GLN A 70 17.61 -5.92 -6.36
CA GLN A 70 17.64 -4.69 -5.56
C GLN A 70 18.98 -3.96 -5.68
N PRO A 71 18.99 -2.62 -5.55
CA PRO A 71 20.23 -1.84 -5.55
C PRO A 71 21.21 -2.34 -4.48
N ALA A 72 22.52 -2.23 -4.74
CA ALA A 72 23.55 -2.66 -3.78
C ALA A 72 23.52 -1.87 -2.47
N SER A 73 22.95 -0.66 -2.49
CA SER A 73 22.75 0.20 -1.31
C SER A 73 21.51 -0.15 -0.48
N ALA A 74 20.67 -1.09 -0.92
CA ALA A 74 19.48 -1.50 -0.20
C ALA A 74 19.87 -2.09 1.16
N ARG A 75 19.37 -1.48 2.23
CA ARG A 75 19.53 -1.99 3.61
C ARG A 75 18.33 -2.82 4.07
N GLU A 76 17.20 -2.65 3.39
CA GLU A 76 15.96 -3.34 3.65
C GLU A 76 15.31 -3.70 2.31
N ILE A 77 14.75 -4.90 2.23
CA ILE A 77 13.97 -5.38 1.08
C ILE A 77 12.63 -5.86 1.63
N ASN A 78 11.59 -5.07 1.36
CA ASN A 78 10.23 -5.40 1.77
C ASN A 78 9.50 -6.19 0.69
N PHE A 79 8.92 -7.32 1.08
CA PHE A 79 8.00 -8.09 0.27
C PHE A 79 6.57 -7.72 0.64
N VAL A 80 5.78 -7.29 -0.34
CA VAL A 80 4.38 -6.87 -0.15
C VAL A 80 3.45 -7.92 -0.72
N TRP A 81 2.61 -8.51 0.12
CA TRP A 81 1.66 -9.55 -0.23
C TRP A 81 0.24 -8.96 -0.24
N GLN A 82 -0.42 -9.01 -1.40
CA GLN A 82 -1.83 -8.63 -1.54
C GLN A 82 -2.53 -9.57 -2.52
N GLY A 83 -3.59 -9.11 -3.19
CA GLY A 83 -4.33 -9.86 -4.19
C GLY A 83 -5.39 -10.74 -3.56
N GLY A 84 -6.61 -10.65 -4.12
CA GLY A 84 -7.80 -11.27 -3.56
C GLY A 84 -7.81 -11.19 -2.03
N GLU A 85 -7.81 -12.34 -1.38
CA GLU A 85 -7.40 -12.48 0.02
C GLU A 85 -6.09 -13.30 0.10
N PRO A 86 -4.93 -12.70 0.44
CA PRO A 86 -3.65 -13.39 0.39
C PRO A 86 -3.51 -14.52 1.41
N LEU A 87 -4.28 -14.53 2.51
CA LEU A 87 -4.27 -15.65 3.46
C LEU A 87 -4.83 -16.95 2.88
N LEU A 88 -5.59 -16.89 1.77
CA LEU A 88 -6.05 -18.08 1.05
C LEU A 88 -4.91 -18.86 0.38
N ALA A 89 -3.73 -18.25 0.21
CA ALA A 89 -2.54 -19.01 -0.21
C ALA A 89 -2.13 -20.06 0.84
N GLY A 90 -2.58 -19.92 2.09
CA GLY A 90 -2.40 -20.86 3.17
C GLY A 90 -1.07 -20.71 3.91
N ILE A 91 -1.05 -21.05 5.20
CA ILE A 91 0.11 -20.82 6.07
C ILE A 91 1.39 -21.53 5.59
N GLY A 92 1.26 -22.69 4.93
CA GLY A 92 2.39 -23.42 4.36
C GLY A 92 3.12 -22.63 3.25
N PHE A 93 2.39 -21.84 2.46
CA PHE A 93 2.98 -20.94 1.46
C PHE A 93 3.88 -19.90 2.12
N TYR A 94 3.42 -19.25 3.20
CA TYR A 94 4.21 -18.22 3.87
C TYR A 94 5.39 -18.79 4.67
N LYS A 95 5.27 -20.00 5.22
CA LYS A 95 6.43 -20.71 5.79
C LYS A 95 7.52 -20.94 4.72
N LYS A 96 7.13 -21.29 3.50
CA LYS A 96 8.05 -21.43 2.37
C LYS A 96 8.63 -20.09 1.94
N VAL A 97 7.82 -19.02 1.87
CA VAL A 97 8.29 -17.64 1.63
C VAL A 97 9.41 -17.27 2.60
N ILE A 98 9.17 -17.44 3.91
CA ILE A 98 10.14 -17.11 4.96
C ILE A 98 11.44 -17.92 4.78
N ALA A 99 11.32 -19.24 4.56
CA ALA A 99 12.48 -20.11 4.36
C ALA A 99 13.32 -19.69 3.14
N LEU A 100 12.67 -19.33 2.03
CA LEU A 100 13.34 -18.86 0.82
C LEU A 100 13.98 -17.48 1.04
N GLN A 101 13.28 -16.56 1.70
CA GLN A 101 13.82 -15.24 2.05
C GLN A 101 15.07 -15.36 2.91
N GLN A 102 15.04 -16.21 3.94
CA GLN A 102 16.21 -16.49 4.78
C GLN A 102 17.36 -17.13 3.99
N ARG A 103 17.05 -18.04 3.05
CA ARG A 103 18.05 -18.69 2.19
C ARG A 103 18.79 -17.70 1.29
N TYR A 104 18.08 -16.70 0.75
CA TYR A 104 18.61 -15.76 -0.24
C TYR A 104 18.99 -14.39 0.32
N ALA A 105 18.65 -14.09 1.58
CA ALA A 105 18.98 -12.82 2.22
C ALA A 105 20.50 -12.53 2.17
N PRO A 106 20.92 -11.37 1.64
CA PRO A 106 22.31 -10.96 1.71
C PRO A 106 22.71 -10.60 3.14
N ASP A 107 24.00 -10.79 3.47
CA ASP A 107 24.53 -10.41 4.78
C ASP A 107 24.33 -8.90 5.03
N GLY A 108 23.77 -8.57 6.19
CA GLY A 108 23.52 -7.17 6.60
C GLY A 108 22.33 -6.48 5.92
N VAL A 109 21.50 -7.21 5.17
CA VAL A 109 20.25 -6.71 4.59
C VAL A 109 19.05 -7.27 5.35
N THR A 110 18.15 -6.39 5.78
CA THR A 110 16.90 -6.79 6.45
C THR A 110 15.86 -7.21 5.41
N ILE A 111 15.30 -8.42 5.55
CA ILE A 111 14.13 -8.82 4.78
C ILE A 111 12.89 -8.64 5.64
N SER A 112 11.92 -7.86 5.15
CA SER A 112 10.66 -7.60 5.84
C SER A 112 9.48 -8.06 4.98
N ASN A 113 8.34 -8.28 5.63
CA ASN A 113 7.09 -8.66 4.96
C ASN A 113 5.95 -7.74 5.39
N SER A 114 5.19 -7.26 4.42
CA SER A 114 3.93 -6.55 4.62
C SER A 114 2.81 -7.32 3.96
N LEU A 115 1.68 -7.51 4.64
CA LEU A 115 0.55 -8.28 4.11
C LEU A 115 -0.76 -7.50 4.31
N GLN A 116 -1.51 -7.29 3.23
CA GLN A 116 -2.84 -6.67 3.28
C GLN A 116 -3.93 -7.75 3.29
N THR A 117 -4.73 -7.82 4.35
CA THR A 117 -5.79 -8.84 4.52
C THR A 117 -7.12 -8.20 4.88
N ASN A 118 -8.20 -8.90 4.57
CA ASN A 118 -9.53 -8.62 5.10
C ASN A 118 -9.72 -9.11 6.55
N ALA A 119 -8.69 -9.70 7.18
CA ALA A 119 -8.63 -10.17 8.56
C ALA A 119 -9.59 -11.31 8.96
N THR A 120 -10.51 -11.72 8.10
CA THR A 120 -11.55 -12.71 8.45
C THR A 120 -11.01 -14.14 8.64
N LEU A 121 -9.81 -14.42 8.13
CA LEU A 121 -9.14 -15.73 8.22
C LEU A 121 -8.07 -15.81 9.32
N LEU A 122 -7.90 -14.74 10.10
CA LEU A 122 -6.90 -14.70 11.17
C LEU A 122 -7.25 -15.68 12.30
N ASN A 123 -6.23 -16.39 12.75
CA ASN A 123 -6.27 -17.33 13.87
C ASN A 123 -4.91 -17.32 14.59
N ASP A 124 -4.77 -18.10 15.66
CA ASP A 124 -3.54 -18.19 16.44
C ASP A 124 -2.31 -18.57 15.61
N ALA A 125 -2.46 -19.48 14.64
CA ALA A 125 -1.34 -19.95 13.83
C ALA A 125 -0.80 -18.83 12.93
N TRP A 126 -1.69 -18.03 12.32
CA TRP A 126 -1.30 -16.83 11.58
C TRP A 126 -0.63 -15.80 12.46
N CYS A 127 -1.21 -15.49 13.63
CA CYS A 127 -0.67 -14.47 14.51
C CYS A 127 0.70 -14.83 15.07
N ARG A 128 0.94 -16.11 15.41
CA ARG A 128 2.28 -16.61 15.76
C ARG A 128 3.26 -16.43 14.60
N LEU A 129 2.89 -16.86 13.39
CA LEU A 129 3.74 -16.71 12.21
C LEU A 129 4.14 -15.25 11.97
N PHE A 130 3.17 -14.33 12.06
CA PHE A 130 3.41 -12.90 11.86
C PHE A 130 4.31 -12.31 12.94
N ARG A 131 4.07 -12.66 14.20
CA ARG A 131 4.88 -12.19 15.33
C ARG A 131 6.33 -12.68 15.23
N ASP A 132 6.52 -13.97 14.95
CA ASP A 132 7.84 -14.61 14.92
C ASP A 132 8.70 -14.13 13.74
N ASN A 133 8.07 -13.55 12.70
CA ASN A 133 8.73 -13.14 11.47
C ASN A 133 8.54 -11.65 11.15
N ASN A 134 8.14 -10.84 12.14
CA ASN A 134 7.99 -9.39 12.05
C ASN A 134 7.18 -8.92 10.83
N PHE A 135 6.02 -9.55 10.57
CA PHE A 135 5.12 -9.10 9.52
C PHE A 135 4.40 -7.81 9.94
N THR A 136 4.31 -6.85 9.02
CA THR A 136 3.40 -5.70 9.15
C THR A 136 2.07 -6.05 8.51
N ILE A 137 0.98 -5.99 9.28
CA ILE A 137 -0.35 -6.39 8.79
C ILE A 137 -1.21 -5.17 8.47
N GLY A 138 -1.66 -5.04 7.22
CA GLY A 138 -2.69 -4.09 6.81
C GLY A 138 -4.06 -4.74 6.86
N ILE A 139 -5.00 -4.16 7.60
CA ILE A 139 -6.37 -4.65 7.74
C ILE A 139 -7.30 -3.74 6.96
N SER A 140 -8.13 -4.31 6.08
CA SER A 140 -9.22 -3.58 5.44
C SER A 140 -10.46 -3.58 6.32
N LEU A 141 -10.89 -2.38 6.77
CA LEU A 141 -12.05 -2.19 7.65
C LEU A 141 -12.73 -0.83 7.35
N GLU A 142 -14.03 -0.79 7.07
CA GLU A 142 -14.76 0.43 6.63
C GLU A 142 -15.27 1.33 7.78
N GLY A 143 -14.74 1.18 8.99
CA GLY A 143 -15.26 1.86 10.17
C GLY A 143 -16.33 1.01 10.87
N SER A 144 -17.60 1.41 10.78
CA SER A 144 -18.69 0.77 11.56
C SER A 144 -19.10 -0.61 11.02
N GLU A 145 -19.83 -1.36 11.85
CA GLU A 145 -20.41 -2.65 11.48
C GLU A 145 -21.32 -2.55 10.24
N ASP A 146 -22.22 -1.58 10.21
CA ASP A 146 -23.15 -1.38 9.09
C ASP A 146 -22.39 -1.12 7.77
N LEU A 147 -21.40 -0.23 7.82
CA LEU A 147 -20.57 0.10 6.66
C LEU A 147 -19.79 -1.13 6.20
N GLN A 148 -19.13 -1.83 7.13
CA GLN A 148 -18.36 -3.02 6.82
C GLN A 148 -19.23 -4.13 6.21
N ASN A 149 -20.35 -4.46 6.84
CA ASN A 149 -21.21 -5.57 6.40
C ASN A 149 -21.91 -5.25 5.08
N TYR A 150 -22.31 -3.99 4.86
CA TYR A 150 -22.90 -3.58 3.60
C TYR A 150 -21.88 -3.60 2.46
N HIS A 151 -20.70 -2.99 2.65
CA HIS A 151 -19.74 -2.81 1.55
C HIS A 151 -18.81 -4.01 1.34
N ARG A 152 -18.54 -4.80 2.38
CA ARG A 152 -17.61 -5.93 2.39
C ARG A 152 -18.25 -7.23 2.90
N PRO A 153 -19.40 -7.68 2.35
CA PRO A 153 -20.03 -8.92 2.79
C PRO A 153 -19.18 -10.14 2.40
N GLY A 154 -19.42 -11.26 3.08
CA GLY A 154 -18.95 -12.57 2.63
C GLY A 154 -19.61 -12.99 1.31
N LYS A 155 -19.06 -14.03 0.67
CA LYS A 155 -19.56 -14.50 -0.64
C LYS A 155 -21.01 -15.00 -0.61
N ARG A 156 -21.56 -15.34 0.56
CA ARG A 156 -22.96 -15.75 0.74
C ARG A 156 -23.83 -14.62 1.31
N GLY A 157 -23.31 -13.39 1.36
CA GLY A 157 -24.00 -12.23 1.91
C GLY A 157 -23.89 -12.10 3.43
N GLU A 158 -23.12 -12.96 4.09
CA GLU A 158 -22.93 -12.93 5.54
C GLU A 158 -22.11 -11.71 6.00
N SER A 159 -22.34 -11.30 7.24
CA SER A 159 -21.62 -10.20 7.89
C SER A 159 -20.14 -10.54 8.08
N SER A 160 -19.24 -9.65 7.67
CA SER A 160 -17.79 -9.84 7.81
C SER A 160 -17.23 -9.15 9.05
N TYR A 161 -17.89 -8.12 9.57
CA TYR A 161 -17.40 -7.30 10.68
C TYR A 161 -17.05 -8.10 11.95
N PRO A 162 -17.88 -9.07 12.43
CA PRO A 162 -17.51 -9.86 13.60
C PRO A 162 -16.22 -10.66 13.39
N ALA A 163 -15.95 -11.15 12.17
CA ALA A 163 -14.72 -11.87 11.86
C ALA A 163 -13.50 -10.94 11.82
N VAL A 164 -13.65 -9.72 11.27
CA VAL A 164 -12.61 -8.69 11.28
C VAL A 164 -12.22 -8.33 12.72
N LEU A 165 -13.20 -8.06 13.59
CA LEU A 165 -12.93 -7.72 14.99
C LEU A 165 -12.22 -8.85 15.74
N ARG A 166 -12.63 -10.12 15.54
CA ARG A 166 -11.90 -11.26 16.10
C ARG A 166 -10.44 -11.28 15.63
N GLY A 167 -10.21 -11.00 14.35
CA GLY A 167 -8.86 -10.90 13.79
C GLY A 167 -8.02 -9.80 14.45
N ILE A 168 -8.59 -8.61 14.65
CA ILE A 168 -7.93 -7.50 15.36
C ILE A 168 -7.57 -7.90 16.80
N THR A 169 -8.52 -8.48 17.54
CA THR A 169 -8.29 -8.95 18.92
C THR A 169 -7.16 -9.97 18.99
N LEU A 170 -7.08 -10.89 18.02
CA LEU A 170 -5.99 -11.86 17.94
C LEU A 170 -4.64 -11.19 17.68
N LEU A 171 -4.57 -10.25 16.72
CA LEU A 171 -3.32 -9.51 16.46
C LEU A 171 -2.85 -8.76 17.70
N GLN A 172 -3.75 -8.11 18.43
CA GLN A 172 -3.45 -7.45 19.69
C GLN A 172 -2.95 -8.42 20.76
N HIS A 173 -3.62 -9.56 20.93
CA HIS A 173 -3.23 -10.59 21.89
C HIS A 173 -1.80 -11.08 21.66
N TYR A 174 -1.43 -11.33 20.39
CA TYR A 174 -0.10 -11.76 19.98
C TYR A 174 0.91 -10.61 19.81
N ARG A 175 0.49 -9.36 20.04
CA ARG A 175 1.32 -8.14 19.86
C ARG A 175 1.89 -8.03 18.44
N VAL A 176 1.05 -8.31 17.44
CA VAL A 176 1.36 -8.07 16.03
C VAL A 176 0.88 -6.67 15.68
N ASP A 177 1.79 -5.83 15.20
CA ASP A 177 1.44 -4.48 14.77
C ASP A 177 0.57 -4.52 13.50
N PHE A 178 -0.44 -3.67 13.48
CA PHE A 178 -1.34 -3.57 12.33
C PHE A 178 -1.70 -2.13 11.98
N ASN A 179 -1.97 -1.95 10.69
CA ASN A 179 -2.47 -0.72 10.08
C ASN A 179 -3.92 -0.94 9.65
N VAL A 180 -4.72 0.11 9.64
CA VAL A 180 -6.08 0.06 9.09
C VAL A 180 -6.15 0.84 7.78
N LEU A 181 -6.75 0.20 6.78
CA LEU A 181 -6.97 0.74 5.45
C LEU A 181 -8.47 0.82 5.18
N ILE A 182 -8.93 2.00 4.77
CA ILE A 182 -10.35 2.30 4.50
C ILE A 182 -10.48 2.81 3.06
N VAL A 183 -11.49 2.30 2.33
CA VAL A 183 -11.79 2.78 0.97
C VAL A 183 -12.84 3.89 1.04
N VAL A 184 -12.46 5.08 0.58
CA VAL A 184 -13.33 6.25 0.61
C VAL A 184 -14.12 6.33 -0.69
N HIS A 185 -15.44 6.24 -0.58
CA HIS A 185 -16.41 6.57 -1.62
C HIS A 185 -17.42 7.59 -1.07
N ASP A 186 -18.35 8.07 -1.91
CA ASP A 186 -19.22 9.19 -1.55
C ASP A 186 -20.05 8.95 -0.28
N ASP A 187 -20.55 7.73 -0.05
CA ASP A 187 -21.30 7.41 1.17
C ASP A 187 -20.45 7.52 2.45
N MET A 188 -19.13 7.31 2.36
CA MET A 188 -18.20 7.41 3.50
C MET A 188 -17.95 8.86 3.93
N ALA A 189 -18.13 9.82 3.01
CA ALA A 189 -17.71 11.20 3.19
C ALA A 189 -18.30 11.86 4.44
N ARG A 190 -19.56 11.53 4.76
CA ARG A 190 -20.30 12.06 5.93
C ARG A 190 -19.95 11.37 7.25
N HIS A 191 -19.17 10.29 7.21
CA HIS A 191 -18.86 9.46 8.37
C HIS A 191 -17.40 9.59 8.85
N ALA A 192 -16.59 10.49 8.25
CA ALA A 192 -15.15 10.61 8.51
C ALA A 192 -14.77 10.61 10.00
N ALA A 193 -15.36 11.50 10.79
CA ALA A 193 -15.04 11.60 12.23
C ALA A 193 -15.42 10.34 13.01
N ALA A 194 -16.59 9.76 12.73
CA ALA A 194 -17.06 8.53 13.38
C ALA A 194 -16.21 7.32 13.00
N ILE A 195 -15.83 7.22 11.72
CA ILE A 195 -14.90 6.19 11.22
C ILE A 195 -13.56 6.32 11.95
N TYR A 196 -12.99 7.53 12.01
CA TYR A 196 -11.74 7.79 12.71
C TYR A 196 -11.82 7.37 14.18
N ASP A 197 -12.83 7.86 14.92
CA ASP A 197 -13.00 7.54 16.34
C ASP A 197 -13.12 6.04 16.58
N HIS A 198 -13.86 5.36 15.71
CA HIS A 198 -14.07 3.93 15.81
C HIS A 198 -12.76 3.16 15.60
N VAL A 199 -12.03 3.40 14.52
CA VAL A 199 -10.81 2.63 14.25
C VAL A 199 -9.70 2.91 15.27
N VAL A 200 -9.61 4.14 15.79
CA VAL A 200 -8.72 4.45 16.92
C VAL A 200 -9.16 3.74 18.20
N SER A 201 -10.46 3.61 18.46
CA SER A 201 -10.97 2.86 19.62
C SER A 201 -10.63 1.37 19.57
N LEU A 202 -10.44 0.82 18.36
CA LEU A 202 -9.96 -0.54 18.12
C LEU A 202 -8.43 -0.67 18.29
N GLY A 203 -7.72 0.36 18.77
CA GLY A 203 -6.28 0.34 18.98
C GLY A 203 -5.45 0.53 17.72
N ALA A 204 -6.06 0.91 16.58
CA ALA A 204 -5.32 1.21 15.37
C ALA A 204 -4.49 2.48 15.54
N ARG A 205 -3.19 2.38 15.28
CA ARG A 205 -2.25 3.51 15.36
C ARG A 205 -1.82 4.04 14.01
N TYR A 206 -1.94 3.26 12.95
CA TYR A 206 -1.55 3.65 11.60
C TYR A 206 -2.77 3.54 10.70
N LEU A 207 -3.20 4.67 10.15
CA LEU A 207 -4.43 4.78 9.36
C LEU A 207 -4.11 5.22 7.94
N GLN A 208 -4.67 4.54 6.96
CA GLN A 208 -4.56 4.89 5.56
C GLN A 208 -5.95 4.97 4.92
N PHE A 209 -6.24 6.10 4.31
CA PHE A 209 -7.47 6.30 3.56
C PHE A 209 -7.14 6.28 2.08
N GLN A 210 -7.78 5.37 1.35
CA GLN A 210 -7.59 5.21 -0.09
C GLN A 210 -8.82 5.70 -0.84
N PRO A 211 -8.66 6.56 -1.85
CA PRO A 211 -9.78 6.91 -2.71
C PRO A 211 -10.27 5.68 -3.48
N LEU A 212 -11.59 5.54 -3.62
CA LEU A 212 -12.21 4.54 -4.48
C LEU A 212 -11.56 4.52 -5.86
N MET A 213 -11.24 3.34 -6.38
CA MET A 213 -10.83 3.14 -7.78
C MET A 213 -12.06 2.95 -8.66
N ASN A 214 -12.08 3.58 -9.85
CA ASN A 214 -13.20 3.48 -10.80
C ASN A 214 -13.04 2.24 -11.69
N GLU A 215 -12.96 1.07 -11.08
CA GLU A 215 -12.62 -0.19 -11.75
C GLU A 215 -13.37 -1.36 -11.09
N GLY A 216 -13.44 -2.51 -11.77
CA GLY A 216 -14.04 -3.72 -11.21
C GLY A 216 -15.49 -3.55 -10.78
N ASN A 217 -15.84 -4.10 -9.61
CA ASN A 217 -17.21 -4.10 -9.09
C ASN A 217 -17.71 -2.69 -8.75
N ALA A 218 -16.81 -1.74 -8.45
CA ALA A 218 -17.20 -0.36 -8.17
C ALA A 218 -18.01 0.25 -9.32
N LEU A 219 -17.62 -0.02 -10.58
CA LEU A 219 -18.34 0.45 -11.75
C LEU A 219 -19.71 -0.21 -11.88
N GLN A 220 -19.79 -1.53 -11.67
CA GLN A 220 -21.02 -2.31 -11.79
C GLN A 220 -22.06 -1.93 -10.72
N GLN A 221 -21.59 -1.55 -9.55
CA GLN A 221 -22.41 -1.17 -8.40
C GLN A 221 -22.59 0.36 -8.28
N ASN A 222 -22.20 1.12 -9.31
CA ASN A 222 -22.31 2.58 -9.37
C ASN A 222 -21.67 3.34 -8.20
N TYR A 223 -20.58 2.80 -7.63
CA TYR A 223 -19.80 3.53 -6.63
C TYR A 223 -19.13 4.74 -7.27
N GLN A 224 -19.16 5.86 -6.54
CA GLN A 224 -18.53 7.10 -6.96
C GLN A 224 -17.72 7.70 -5.81
N LEU A 225 -16.78 8.55 -6.19
CA LEU A 225 -16.10 9.45 -5.27
C LEU A 225 -15.89 10.78 -5.99
N SER A 226 -16.66 11.79 -5.61
CA SER A 226 -16.43 13.15 -6.05
C SER A 226 -15.18 13.75 -5.40
N ALA A 227 -14.55 14.70 -6.09
CA ALA A 227 -13.40 15.42 -5.56
C ALA A 227 -13.74 16.17 -4.27
N ASP A 228 -14.93 16.76 -4.20
CA ASP A 228 -15.38 17.52 -3.04
C ASP A 228 -15.61 16.62 -1.82
N ASN A 229 -16.19 15.43 -2.02
CA ASN A 229 -16.36 14.45 -0.95
C ASN A 229 -15.02 13.88 -0.48
N TRP A 230 -14.08 13.62 -1.39
CA TRP A 230 -12.71 13.25 -1.02
C TRP A 230 -12.03 14.31 -0.16
N GLY A 231 -12.08 15.57 -0.62
CA GLY A 231 -11.49 16.70 0.12
C GLY A 231 -12.14 16.88 1.50
N ARG A 232 -13.47 16.86 1.57
CA ARG A 232 -14.24 16.98 2.82
C ARG A 232 -13.88 15.87 3.80
N PHE A 233 -13.93 14.62 3.35
CA PHE A 233 -13.59 13.47 4.17
C PHE A 233 -12.19 13.61 4.77
N MET A 234 -11.17 13.89 3.96
CA MET A 234 -9.79 13.99 4.43
C MET A 234 -9.57 15.20 5.36
N ILE A 235 -10.25 16.32 5.14
CA ILE A 235 -10.23 17.48 6.03
C ILE A 235 -10.90 17.14 7.38
N ASP A 236 -11.99 16.39 7.36
CA ASP A 236 -12.69 15.99 8.59
C ASP A 236 -11.87 14.98 9.40
N ILE A 237 -11.17 14.03 8.73
CA ILE A 237 -10.15 13.18 9.38
C ILE A 237 -9.07 14.03 10.06
N TRP A 238 -8.51 15.01 9.34
CA TRP A 238 -7.50 15.91 9.88
C TRP A 238 -8.00 16.69 11.10
N ARG A 239 -9.22 17.25 11.02
CA ARG A 239 -9.84 18.00 12.12
C ARG A 239 -10.10 17.10 13.33
N GLN A 240 -10.59 15.89 13.13
CA GLN A 240 -10.84 14.95 14.21
C GLN A 240 -9.54 14.49 14.89
N TRP A 241 -8.51 14.12 14.11
CA TRP A 241 -7.18 13.78 14.61
C TRP A 241 -6.58 14.91 15.47
N ARG A 242 -6.71 16.17 15.02
CA ARG A 242 -6.30 17.34 15.80
C ARG A 242 -7.11 17.55 17.07
N LYS A 243 -8.44 17.49 16.96
CA LYS A 243 -9.37 17.70 18.06
C LYS A 243 -9.08 16.75 19.22
N ARG A 244 -8.68 15.52 18.91
CA ARG A 244 -8.31 14.49 19.89
C ARG A 244 -6.90 14.61 20.45
N GLY A 245 -6.05 15.44 19.84
CA GLY A 245 -4.65 15.56 20.25
C GLY A 245 -3.84 14.28 19.97
N ASP A 246 -4.16 13.57 18.89
CA ASP A 246 -3.55 12.27 18.58
C ASP A 246 -2.14 12.38 17.94
N MET A 247 -1.57 13.59 17.86
CA MET A 247 -0.22 13.83 17.34
C MET A 247 0.83 13.00 18.11
N GLY A 248 1.64 12.24 17.38
CA GLY A 248 2.64 11.33 17.95
C GLY A 248 2.07 10.02 18.51
N ARG A 249 0.74 9.82 18.49
CA ARG A 249 0.05 8.62 18.99
C ARG A 249 -0.58 7.80 17.87
N VAL A 250 -1.32 8.49 17.00
CA VAL A 250 -1.96 7.94 15.78
C VAL A 250 -1.37 8.63 14.56
N PHE A 251 -0.99 7.85 13.57
CA PHE A 251 -0.31 8.27 12.34
C PHE A 251 -1.26 8.08 11.16
N VAL A 252 -1.84 9.18 10.68
CA VAL A 252 -2.63 9.17 9.44
C VAL A 252 -1.65 9.32 8.28
N ILE A 253 -1.39 8.22 7.58
CA ILE A 253 -0.34 8.12 6.56
C ILE A 253 -0.48 9.20 5.47
N ASN A 254 -1.71 9.53 5.09
CA ASN A 254 -2.00 10.60 4.12
C ASN A 254 -1.52 12.00 4.57
N ILE A 255 -1.44 12.26 5.88
CA ILE A 255 -0.95 13.51 6.48
C ILE A 255 0.56 13.42 6.70
N GLU A 256 1.02 12.34 7.35
CA GLU A 256 2.43 12.12 7.71
C GLU A 256 3.35 12.23 6.48
N GLN A 257 2.94 11.62 5.37
CA GLN A 257 3.72 11.65 4.13
C GLN A 257 3.76 13.02 3.49
N ALA A 258 2.66 13.78 3.54
CA ALA A 258 2.61 15.13 3.00
C ALA A 258 3.54 16.06 3.80
N TRP A 259 3.56 15.92 5.12
CA TRP A 259 4.45 16.67 5.99
C TRP A 259 5.92 16.30 5.79
N ALA A 260 6.24 15.01 5.71
CA ALA A 260 7.59 14.56 5.38
C ALA A 260 8.04 15.14 4.03
N GLN A 261 7.23 14.98 2.99
CA GLN A 261 7.53 15.47 1.63
C GLN A 261 7.64 17.00 1.56
N TYR A 262 6.91 17.75 2.39
CA TYR A 262 7.04 19.21 2.48
C TYR A 262 8.48 19.66 2.81
N PHE A 263 9.16 18.92 3.69
CA PHE A 263 10.52 19.24 4.12
C PHE A 263 11.61 18.51 3.32
N THR A 264 11.37 17.26 2.93
CA THR A 264 12.37 16.41 2.25
C THR A 264 12.32 16.52 0.73
N HIS A 265 11.21 17.01 0.17
CA HIS A 265 10.89 16.97 -1.27
C HIS A 265 10.79 15.54 -1.85
N ILE A 266 10.75 14.53 -0.98
CA ILE A 266 10.69 13.12 -1.35
C ILE A 266 9.38 12.53 -0.84
N SER A 267 8.58 11.96 -1.74
CA SER A 267 7.38 11.22 -1.38
C SER A 267 7.74 9.79 -0.98
N ALA A 268 7.13 9.30 0.11
CA ALA A 268 7.17 7.90 0.49
C ALA A 268 6.13 7.04 -0.26
N THR A 269 5.23 7.64 -1.03
CA THR A 269 4.22 6.94 -1.84
C THR A 269 4.22 7.35 -3.30
N CYS A 270 4.25 6.35 -4.19
CA CYS A 270 3.10 6.12 -5.06
C CYS A 270 2.36 7.34 -5.59
N VAL A 271 1.21 7.57 -4.96
CA VAL A 271 0.18 8.53 -5.37
C VAL A 271 0.73 9.95 -5.46
N HIS A 272 1.69 10.32 -4.62
CA HIS A 272 2.20 11.69 -4.46
C HIS A 272 3.68 11.88 -4.84
N SER A 273 4.33 10.84 -5.37
CA SER A 273 5.63 10.94 -6.02
C SER A 273 5.55 11.73 -7.34
N ALA A 274 6.62 12.42 -7.72
CA ALA A 274 6.69 13.15 -8.99
C ALA A 274 6.59 12.24 -10.22
N ARG A 275 6.94 10.95 -10.08
CA ARG A 275 6.91 9.92 -11.12
C ARG A 275 6.30 8.62 -10.59
N CYS A 276 5.86 7.75 -11.51
CA CYS A 276 5.50 6.35 -11.24
C CYS A 276 6.51 5.39 -11.88
N GLY A 277 6.30 4.07 -11.68
CA GLY A 277 7.08 3.01 -12.32
C GLY A 277 8.02 2.24 -11.39
N THR A 278 8.03 2.55 -10.09
CA THR A 278 8.81 1.83 -9.06
C THR A 278 7.96 0.90 -8.18
N ASN A 279 6.65 0.88 -8.41
CA ASN A 279 5.67 0.10 -7.67
C ASN A 279 5.04 -0.93 -8.62
N LEU A 280 5.79 -1.97 -8.91
CA LEU A 280 5.37 -3.02 -9.84
C LEU A 280 4.39 -3.98 -9.14
N VAL A 281 3.65 -4.74 -9.93
CA VAL A 281 2.79 -5.83 -9.47
C VAL A 281 3.13 -7.12 -10.19
N MET A 282 3.00 -8.25 -9.50
CA MET A 282 3.16 -9.57 -10.07
C MET A 282 1.93 -10.44 -9.76
N GLU A 283 1.33 -10.99 -10.81
CA GLU A 283 0.25 -11.98 -10.72
C GLU A 283 0.79 -13.39 -10.40
N PRO A 284 -0.04 -14.35 -9.95
CA PRO A 284 0.43 -15.69 -9.53
C PRO A 284 1.20 -16.47 -10.60
N ASP A 285 0.85 -16.23 -11.86
CA ASP A 285 1.47 -16.86 -13.02
C ASP A 285 2.85 -16.26 -13.34
N GLY A 286 3.27 -15.19 -12.66
CA GLY A 286 4.54 -14.50 -12.88
C GLY A 286 4.49 -13.36 -13.89
N LYS A 287 3.31 -12.97 -14.39
CA LYS A 287 3.16 -11.76 -15.21
C LYS A 287 3.45 -10.51 -14.39
N LEU A 288 4.27 -9.61 -14.94
CA LEU A 288 4.68 -8.36 -14.33
C LEU A 288 3.98 -7.17 -14.98
N TYR A 289 3.53 -6.22 -14.17
CA TYR A 289 2.96 -4.96 -14.64
C TYR A 289 3.54 -3.77 -13.87
N ALA A 290 3.52 -2.60 -14.49
CA ALA A 290 4.06 -1.36 -13.92
C ALA A 290 3.23 -0.75 -12.78
N CYS A 291 2.00 -1.23 -12.56
CA CYS A 291 1.06 -0.69 -11.58
C CYS A 291 -0.08 -1.69 -11.29
N ASP A 292 -0.50 -1.79 -10.02
CA ASP A 292 -1.63 -2.63 -9.59
C ASP A 292 -3.00 -2.16 -10.11
N HIS A 293 -3.14 -0.88 -10.44
CA HIS A 293 -4.38 -0.30 -10.98
C HIS A 293 -4.38 -0.20 -12.51
N LEU A 294 -3.30 -0.60 -13.19
CA LEU A 294 -3.20 -0.52 -14.64
C LEU A 294 -2.73 -1.87 -15.19
N ILE A 295 -3.41 -2.96 -14.81
CA ILE A 295 -3.10 -4.32 -15.25
C ILE A 295 -3.68 -4.53 -16.66
N ASN A 296 -2.98 -3.99 -17.65
CA ASN A 296 -3.36 -4.05 -19.06
C ASN A 296 -2.12 -4.15 -19.96
N SER A 297 -2.35 -4.32 -21.27
CA SER A 297 -1.27 -4.51 -22.26
C SER A 297 -0.28 -3.35 -22.33
N GLN A 298 -0.72 -2.12 -22.08
CA GLN A 298 0.15 -0.93 -22.14
C GLN A 298 1.15 -0.84 -20.98
N HIS A 299 0.88 -1.55 -19.89
CA HIS A 299 1.69 -1.53 -18.66
C HIS A 299 2.29 -2.91 -18.35
N TYR A 300 2.10 -3.88 -19.23
CA TYR A 300 2.70 -5.20 -19.12
C TYR A 300 4.21 -5.11 -19.35
N LEU A 301 4.98 -5.68 -18.43
CA LEU A 301 6.45 -5.64 -18.42
C LEU A 301 7.09 -6.97 -18.80
N GLY A 302 6.28 -8.01 -19.01
CA GLY A 302 6.74 -9.34 -19.37
C GLY A 302 6.46 -10.39 -18.31
N GLN A 303 7.01 -11.57 -18.58
CA GLN A 303 6.88 -12.77 -17.76
C GLN A 303 8.13 -12.94 -16.90
N LEU A 304 7.97 -13.20 -15.60
CA LEU A 304 9.09 -13.43 -14.69
C LEU A 304 10.03 -14.49 -15.24
N ALA A 305 9.53 -15.65 -15.67
CA ALA A 305 10.35 -16.76 -16.19
C ALA A 305 11.32 -16.36 -17.32
N ASN A 306 11.00 -15.32 -18.10
CA ASN A 306 11.73 -14.96 -19.31
C ASN A 306 12.48 -13.62 -19.22
N ASN A 307 12.26 -12.83 -18.16
CA ASN A 307 12.76 -11.44 -18.06
C ASN A 307 13.47 -11.19 -16.75
N THR A 308 14.54 -10.38 -16.77
CA THR A 308 15.18 -9.78 -15.60
C THR A 308 14.38 -8.60 -15.05
N LEU A 309 14.39 -8.45 -13.73
CA LEU A 309 13.56 -7.47 -13.04
C LEU A 309 14.11 -6.05 -13.21
N ALA A 310 15.43 -5.87 -13.25
CA ALA A 310 16.00 -4.53 -13.44
C ALA A 310 15.60 -3.88 -14.79
N PRO A 311 15.68 -4.56 -15.95
CA PRO A 311 15.13 -4.02 -17.20
C PRO A 311 13.62 -3.79 -17.18
N ALA A 312 12.85 -4.62 -16.46
CA ALA A 312 11.41 -4.39 -16.28
C ALA A 312 11.14 -3.08 -15.52
N VAL A 313 11.93 -2.79 -14.47
CA VAL A 313 11.87 -1.53 -13.72
C VAL A 313 12.30 -0.34 -14.59
N ASP A 314 13.38 -0.47 -15.36
CA ASP A 314 13.83 0.57 -16.29
C ASP A 314 12.76 0.90 -17.34
N THR A 315 12.06 -0.13 -17.84
CA THR A 315 10.93 0.04 -18.75
C THR A 315 9.78 0.76 -18.05
N ALA A 316 9.39 0.29 -16.87
CA ALA A 316 8.27 0.84 -16.10
C ALA A 316 8.45 2.33 -15.78
N THR A 317 9.66 2.75 -15.40
CA THR A 317 9.97 4.14 -15.03
C THR A 317 10.00 5.11 -16.21
N ARG A 318 10.10 4.59 -17.44
CA ARG A 318 10.08 5.39 -18.68
C ARG A 318 8.69 5.49 -19.30
N LEU A 319 7.69 4.75 -18.77
CA LEU A 319 6.35 4.77 -19.34
C LEU A 319 5.70 6.16 -19.24
N PRO A 320 4.93 6.59 -20.27
CA PRO A 320 4.31 7.91 -20.33
C PRO A 320 3.46 8.27 -19.10
N PHE A 321 2.71 7.31 -18.55
CA PHE A 321 1.83 7.55 -17.40
C PHE A 321 2.61 8.03 -16.15
N GLY A 322 3.84 7.53 -15.99
CA GLY A 322 4.72 7.88 -14.88
C GLY A 322 5.49 9.17 -15.10
N ILE A 323 6.13 9.35 -16.26
CA ILE A 323 6.96 10.53 -16.53
C ILE A 323 6.15 11.82 -16.65
N LYS A 324 4.93 11.75 -17.20
CA LYS A 324 4.07 12.93 -17.41
C LYS A 324 3.25 13.33 -16.17
N LYS A 325 3.26 12.51 -15.12
CA LYS A 325 2.38 12.64 -13.94
C LYS A 325 2.41 14.05 -13.33
N SER A 326 3.60 14.53 -12.94
CA SER A 326 3.78 15.83 -12.29
C SER A 326 3.96 17.00 -13.28
N GLN A 327 3.95 16.71 -14.59
CA GLN A 327 4.25 17.67 -15.67
C GLN A 327 2.98 18.29 -16.30
N ARG A 328 1.78 17.85 -15.91
CA ARG A 328 0.53 18.41 -16.40
C ARG A 328 0.42 19.92 -16.12
N ARG A 329 -0.20 20.67 -17.03
CA ARG A 329 -0.18 22.14 -17.06
C ARG A 329 -0.79 22.76 -15.81
N GLU A 330 -1.94 22.25 -15.38
CA GLU A 330 -2.65 22.69 -14.18
C GLU A 330 -1.82 22.50 -12.90
N CYS A 331 -0.94 21.51 -12.88
CA CYS A 331 -0.07 21.25 -11.74
C CYS A 331 1.08 22.26 -11.63
N GLN A 332 1.55 22.86 -12.73
CA GLN A 332 2.79 23.66 -12.73
C GLN A 332 2.69 24.96 -11.92
N ARG A 333 1.48 25.50 -11.77
CA ARG A 333 1.21 26.73 -11.00
C ARG A 333 0.47 26.45 -9.68
N CYS A 334 0.27 25.18 -9.34
CA CYS A 334 -0.50 24.79 -8.16
C CYS A 334 0.32 24.97 -6.88
N SER A 335 -0.25 25.66 -5.88
CA SER A 335 0.41 25.98 -4.61
C SER A 335 0.76 24.74 -3.76
N VAL A 336 0.05 23.63 -3.97
CA VAL A 336 0.26 22.36 -3.26
C VAL A 336 1.02 21.31 -4.10
N LYS A 337 1.54 21.68 -5.29
CA LYS A 337 2.26 20.75 -6.18
C LYS A 337 3.36 19.98 -5.45
N ILE A 338 4.03 20.63 -4.50
CA ILE A 338 5.19 20.08 -3.79
C ILE A 338 4.88 18.76 -3.07
N VAL A 339 3.68 18.63 -2.51
CA VAL A 339 3.20 17.39 -1.86
C VAL A 339 2.22 16.60 -2.73
N CYS A 340 1.46 17.24 -3.63
CA CYS A 340 0.44 16.54 -4.41
C CYS A 340 1.04 15.80 -5.63
N GLN A 341 1.96 16.45 -6.34
CA GLN A 341 2.60 15.97 -7.58
C GLN A 341 1.63 15.44 -8.66
N GLY A 342 0.41 15.98 -8.68
CA GLY A 342 -0.63 15.64 -9.65
C GLY A 342 -1.49 14.42 -9.29
N GLY A 343 -1.18 13.70 -8.20
CA GLY A 343 -1.94 12.52 -7.79
C GLY A 343 -1.83 11.31 -8.74
N CYS A 344 -2.48 10.19 -8.37
CA CYS A 344 -2.37 8.92 -9.10
C CYS A 344 -2.86 9.02 -10.57
N PRO A 345 -2.08 8.53 -11.56
CA PRO A 345 -2.53 8.44 -12.95
C PRO A 345 -3.76 7.56 -13.20
N ALA A 346 -4.06 6.61 -12.32
CA ALA A 346 -5.27 5.78 -12.43
C ALA A 346 -6.58 6.55 -12.09
N HIS A 347 -6.46 7.80 -11.61
CA HIS A 347 -7.60 8.71 -11.41
C HIS A 347 -7.72 9.78 -12.51
N ILE A 348 -7.01 9.62 -13.62
CA ILE A 348 -7.15 10.53 -14.76
C ILE A 348 -8.47 10.26 -15.48
N ASN A 349 -9.29 11.29 -15.64
CA ASN A 349 -10.54 11.20 -16.39
C ASN A 349 -10.31 11.31 -17.90
N SER A 350 -11.37 11.15 -18.69
CA SER A 350 -11.34 11.26 -20.15
C SER A 350 -10.85 12.62 -20.66
N ALA A 351 -10.99 13.68 -19.87
CA ALA A 351 -10.49 15.02 -20.18
C ALA A 351 -9.00 15.22 -19.85
N GLY A 352 -8.31 14.20 -19.32
CA GLY A 352 -6.88 14.25 -19.01
C GLY A 352 -6.53 14.85 -17.66
N TYR A 353 -7.53 15.15 -16.82
CA TYR A 353 -7.34 15.72 -15.47
C TYR A 353 -7.46 14.66 -14.39
N ASN A 354 -6.77 14.86 -13.27
CA ASN A 354 -7.01 14.05 -12.08
C ASN A 354 -8.40 14.37 -11.53
N ARG A 355 -9.31 13.39 -11.50
CA ARG A 355 -10.71 13.59 -11.09
C ARG A 355 -10.87 14.00 -9.63
N LEU A 356 -9.84 13.87 -8.80
CA LEU A 356 -9.84 14.25 -7.39
C LEU A 356 -9.04 15.55 -7.13
N CYS A 357 -8.67 16.29 -8.18
CA CYS A 357 -7.78 17.44 -8.11
C CYS A 357 -8.24 18.51 -7.09
N SER A 358 -9.49 18.96 -7.14
CA SER A 358 -10.00 19.98 -6.19
C SER A 358 -10.01 19.47 -4.75
N GLY A 359 -10.34 18.19 -4.54
CA GLY A 359 -10.30 17.54 -3.23
C GLY A 359 -8.89 17.51 -2.64
N TYR A 360 -7.90 17.07 -3.44
CA TYR A 360 -6.49 17.13 -3.04
C TYR A 360 -6.04 18.56 -2.77
N TYR A 361 -6.43 19.52 -3.60
CA TYR A 361 -6.09 20.92 -3.41
C TYR A 361 -6.60 21.45 -2.06
N SER A 362 -7.88 21.22 -1.75
CA SER A 362 -8.50 21.64 -0.49
C SER A 362 -7.84 20.97 0.71
N PHE A 363 -7.66 19.64 0.67
CA PHE A 363 -7.02 18.89 1.74
C PHE A 363 -5.58 19.34 2.01
N PHE A 364 -4.73 19.39 0.98
CA PHE A 364 -3.34 19.81 1.15
C PHE A 364 -3.20 21.28 1.52
N THR A 365 -4.14 22.13 1.11
CA THR A 365 -4.18 23.52 1.54
C THR A 365 -4.36 23.62 3.05
N GLU A 366 -5.30 22.85 3.61
CA GLU A 366 -5.61 22.82 5.04
C GLU A 366 -4.44 22.25 5.86
N ILE A 367 -3.93 21.07 5.50
CA ILE A 367 -2.91 20.38 6.31
C ILE A 367 -1.52 21.00 6.22
N LEU A 368 -1.24 21.78 5.17
CA LEU A 368 0.02 22.53 5.04
C LEU A 368 -0.04 23.91 5.70
N ALA A 369 -1.21 24.44 6.05
CA ALA A 369 -1.32 25.75 6.66
C ALA A 369 -0.40 25.93 7.90
N PRO A 370 -0.31 24.95 8.84
CA PRO A 370 0.61 25.05 9.98
C PRO A 370 2.10 25.03 9.61
N LEU A 371 2.44 24.54 8.43
CA LEU A 371 3.83 24.39 7.98
C LEU A 371 4.35 25.60 7.19
N ARG A 372 3.47 26.45 6.64
CA ARG A 372 3.82 27.53 5.71
C ARG A 372 4.78 28.58 6.26
N ALA A 373 4.85 28.75 7.57
CA ALA A 373 5.78 29.67 8.22
C ALA A 373 7.23 29.16 8.20
N TRP A 374 7.45 27.88 7.92
CA TRP A 374 8.76 27.24 7.99
C TRP A 374 9.35 27.03 6.59
N PRO A 375 10.67 27.20 6.42
CA PRO A 375 11.31 26.92 5.14
C PRO A 375 11.22 25.42 4.80
N ARG A 376 11.09 25.11 3.52
CA ARG A 376 10.94 23.74 3.00
C ARG A 376 12.29 23.01 2.93
N ASN A 377 12.93 22.83 4.08
CA ASN A 377 14.21 22.13 4.18
C ASN A 377 14.40 21.55 5.59
N LEU A 378 15.52 20.87 5.82
CA LEU A 378 15.83 20.24 7.10
C LEU A 378 15.92 21.22 8.27
N ASN A 379 16.29 22.49 8.04
CA ASN A 379 16.30 23.51 9.10
C ASN A 379 14.87 23.91 9.49
N GLY A 380 13.97 24.05 8.52
CA GLY A 380 12.56 24.28 8.80
C GLY A 380 11.91 23.12 9.53
N LEU A 381 12.26 21.87 9.19
CA LEU A 381 11.81 20.69 9.93
C LEU A 381 12.24 20.74 11.40
N LYS A 382 13.53 21.05 11.66
CA LYS A 382 14.05 21.15 13.02
C LYS A 382 13.34 22.25 13.82
N ALA A 383 13.14 23.42 13.22
CA ALA A 383 12.49 24.56 13.86
C ALA A 383 11.00 24.29 14.14
N TRP A 384 10.28 23.73 13.17
CA TRP A 384 8.89 23.31 13.35
C TRP A 384 8.75 22.25 14.46
N ARG A 385 9.62 21.23 14.47
CA ARG A 385 9.61 20.22 15.54
C ARG A 385 9.87 20.82 16.92
N ALA A 386 10.80 21.78 17.03
CA ALA A 386 11.07 22.45 18.29
C ALA A 386 9.85 23.24 18.80
N ASP A 387 9.18 24.00 17.92
CA ASP A 387 7.94 24.73 18.24
C ASP A 387 6.81 23.78 18.67
N VAL A 388 6.60 22.69 17.94
CA VAL A 388 5.57 21.68 18.28
C VAL A 388 5.86 21.04 19.63
N MET A 389 7.10 20.57 19.87
CA MET A 389 7.47 19.92 21.13
C MET A 389 7.39 20.88 22.32
N GLY A 390 7.76 22.16 22.12
CA GLY A 390 7.65 23.19 23.15
C GLY A 390 6.22 23.38 23.67
N ARG A 391 5.21 23.21 22.80
CA ARG A 391 3.78 23.31 23.17
C ARG A 391 3.24 22.11 23.94
N PHE A 392 3.94 20.98 23.96
CA PHE A 392 3.58 19.80 24.76
C PHE A 392 4.33 19.73 26.11
N SER A 393 5.32 20.61 26.29
CA SER A 393 6.23 20.60 27.46
C SER A 393 5.81 21.59 28.55
N GLY A 394 4.80 22.43 28.30
CA GLY A 394 4.20 23.37 29.24
C GLY A 394 2.69 23.24 29.21
#